data_AF-A0A6B3GTH1-F1
#
_entry.id   AF-A0A6B3GTH1-F1
#
_cell.length_a   1.000
_cell.length_b   1.000
_cell.length_c   1.000
_cell.angle_alpha   90.00
_cell.angle_beta   90.00
_cell.angle_gamma   90.00
#
_symmetry.space_group_name_H-M   'P 1'
#
loop_
_entity.id
_entity.type
_entity.pdbx_description
1 polymer ?
#
loop_
_entity_poly.entity_id
_entity_poly.type
_entity_poly.pdbx_seq_one_letter_code
_entity_poly.pdbx_strand_id
1 'polypeptide(L)'
;CTAGGAYVPAMSDEAVIVRNQGTIFLGGPPLVKAATGEVVTAEELGGGEVHSRTSGVTDHLAEDDAHALRIVRNIVATLPDRAPLPWSVEPAEEPKVDPAGLYGAVPVDSRTPYDVREVIARVVDGSRFQEFKAEYGQTLITGFARIHGHPVGIVANNGILFSESAQKGAHFIELCDQRGIP
;
A
#
# COMPACT_ATOMS: atom_id res chain seq x y z
N CYS A 1 12.35 -12.65 19.15
CA CYS A 1 12.82 -12.65 17.75
C CYS A 1 14.04 -13.56 17.63
N THR A 2 14.01 -14.60 16.79
CA THR A 2 15.09 -15.61 16.75
C THR A 2 15.59 -15.85 15.32
N ALA A 3 16.85 -16.26 15.18
CA ALA A 3 17.48 -16.63 13.92
C ALA A 3 17.33 -15.53 12.86
N GLY A 4 16.85 -15.86 11.66
CA GLY A 4 16.71 -14.88 10.57
C GLY A 4 15.82 -13.69 10.91
N GLY A 5 14.85 -13.85 11.82
CA GLY A 5 14.01 -12.74 12.26
C GLY A 5 14.80 -11.64 12.97
N ALA A 6 15.93 -11.97 13.61
CA ALA A 6 16.75 -11.00 14.33
C ALA A 6 17.32 -9.90 13.41
N TYR A 7 17.37 -10.15 12.10
CA TYR A 7 17.79 -9.13 11.14
C TYR A 7 16.74 -8.04 10.90
N VAL A 8 15.46 -8.26 11.22
CA VAL A 8 14.42 -7.23 11.07
C VAL A 8 14.74 -5.98 11.91
N PRO A 9 14.90 -6.07 13.25
CA PRO A 9 15.29 -4.91 14.04
C PRO A 9 16.72 -4.45 13.72
N ALA A 10 17.65 -5.37 13.42
CA ALA A 10 19.05 -5.00 13.15
C ALA A 10 19.25 -4.26 11.82
N MET A 11 18.30 -4.35 10.88
CA MET A 11 18.33 -3.67 9.59
C MET A 11 17.23 -2.59 9.47
N SER A 12 16.55 -2.28 10.57
CA SER A 12 15.63 -1.14 10.63
C SER A 12 16.41 0.14 10.94
N ASP A 13 15.93 1.29 10.47
CA ASP A 13 16.55 2.59 10.76
C ASP A 13 16.50 2.93 12.26
N GLU A 14 15.41 2.57 12.93
CA GLU A 14 15.24 2.65 14.38
C GLU A 14 14.47 1.42 14.90
N ALA A 15 14.90 0.87 16.03
CA ALA A 15 14.33 -0.33 16.64
C ALA A 15 13.89 -0.10 18.11
N VAL A 16 12.66 -0.52 18.41
CA VAL A 16 12.05 -0.44 19.76
C VAL A 16 11.89 -1.83 20.33
N ILE A 17 12.25 -2.03 21.60
CA ILE A 17 12.08 -3.30 22.31
C ILE A 17 11.40 -3.09 23.67
N VAL A 18 10.47 -3.98 24.01
CA VAL A 18 9.76 -3.94 25.31
C VAL A 18 10.57 -4.69 26.35
N ARG A 19 10.87 -4.04 27.47
CA ARG A 19 11.61 -4.58 28.61
C ARG A 19 10.92 -5.84 29.16
N ASN A 20 11.71 -6.85 29.56
CA ASN A 20 11.22 -8.10 30.17
C ASN A 20 10.18 -8.86 29.31
N GLN A 21 10.15 -8.62 28.00
CA GLN A 21 9.19 -9.22 27.08
C GLN A 21 9.83 -9.47 25.71
N GLY A 22 10.43 -8.44 25.13
CA GLY A 22 11.12 -8.50 23.86
C GLY A 22 12.49 -9.18 24.01
N THR A 23 12.80 -10.09 23.09
CA THR A 23 14.11 -10.74 23.00
C THR A 23 14.60 -10.81 21.55
N ILE A 24 15.90 -10.67 21.29
CA ILE A 24 16.51 -10.77 19.96
C ILE A 24 17.78 -11.63 20.04
N PHE A 25 17.91 -12.63 19.18
CA PHE A 25 19.16 -13.41 19.07
C PHE A 25 19.21 -14.20 17.76
N LEU A 26 20.41 -14.42 17.22
CA LEU A 26 20.61 -15.33 16.08
C LEU A 26 20.47 -16.80 16.50
N GLY A 27 20.90 -17.13 17.71
CA GLY A 27 20.76 -18.45 18.31
C GLY A 27 20.18 -18.32 19.71
N GLY A 28 19.01 -18.91 19.97
CA GLY A 28 18.40 -18.86 21.29
C GLY A 28 19.14 -19.65 22.35
N PRO A 29 18.76 -19.53 23.64
CA PRO A 29 19.44 -20.20 24.74
C PRO A 29 19.66 -21.72 24.58
N PRO A 30 18.71 -22.50 24.01
CA PRO A 30 18.95 -23.92 23.75
C PRO A 30 20.11 -24.17 22.77
N LEU A 31 20.28 -23.31 21.76
CA LEU A 31 21.36 -23.43 20.78
C LEU A 31 22.71 -23.05 21.39
N VAL A 32 22.74 -21.98 22.19
CA VAL A 32 23.95 -21.55 22.93
C VAL A 32 24.42 -22.68 23.85
N LYS A 33 23.52 -23.24 24.66
CA LYS A 33 23.85 -24.37 25.54
C LYS A 33 24.38 -25.59 24.78
N ALA A 34 23.78 -25.93 23.64
CA ALA A 34 24.23 -27.05 22.84
C ALA A 34 25.61 -26.83 22.20
N ALA A 35 25.92 -25.60 21.79
CA ALA A 35 27.15 -25.27 21.08
C ALA A 35 28.34 -24.96 22.02
N THR A 36 28.11 -24.28 23.15
CA THR A 36 29.16 -23.77 24.04
C THR A 36 29.11 -24.35 25.45
N GLY A 37 28.00 -25.00 25.83
CA GLY A 37 27.77 -25.47 27.21
C GLY A 37 27.29 -24.39 28.18
N GLU A 38 27.20 -23.12 27.73
CA GLU A 38 26.75 -22.00 28.55
C GLU A 38 25.25 -22.07 28.84
N VAL A 39 24.86 -21.81 30.09
CA VAL A 39 23.46 -21.77 30.52
C VAL A 39 23.10 -20.32 30.82
N VAL A 40 22.27 -19.73 29.96
CA VAL A 40 21.83 -18.34 30.01
C VAL A 40 20.33 -18.27 29.74
N THR A 41 19.63 -17.30 30.34
CA THR A 41 18.21 -17.09 30.04
C THR A 41 18.01 -16.27 28.77
N ALA A 42 16.78 -16.22 28.24
CA ALA A 42 16.49 -15.41 27.05
C ALA A 42 16.67 -13.90 27.30
N GLU A 43 16.34 -13.42 28.51
CA GLU A 43 16.51 -12.01 28.90
C GLU A 43 18.00 -11.65 29.06
N GLU A 44 18.79 -12.53 29.68
CA GLU A 44 20.24 -12.33 29.82
C GLU A 44 20.98 -12.42 28.49
N LEU A 45 20.52 -13.28 27.57
CA LEU A 45 21.15 -13.47 26.27
C LEU A 45 20.85 -12.33 25.29
N GLY A 46 19.61 -11.83 25.29
CA GLY A 46 19.16 -10.89 24.28
C GLY A 46 17.87 -10.16 24.64
N GLY A 47 17.69 -9.83 25.92
CA GLY A 47 16.57 -9.03 26.40
C GLY A 47 16.67 -7.55 26.03
N GLY A 48 15.64 -6.79 26.39
CA GLY A 48 15.54 -5.37 26.07
C GLY A 48 16.69 -4.52 26.64
N GLU A 49 17.08 -4.81 27.89
CA GLU A 49 18.22 -4.16 28.56
C GLU A 49 19.55 -4.42 27.84
N VAL A 50 19.79 -5.68 27.45
CA VAL A 50 21.02 -6.09 26.75
C VAL A 50 21.16 -5.33 25.43
N HIS A 51 20.09 -5.30 24.62
CA HIS A 51 20.17 -4.66 23.32
C HIS A 51 20.16 -3.14 23.35
N SER A 52 19.50 -2.53 24.34
CA SER A 52 19.41 -1.08 24.46
C SER A 52 20.59 -0.44 25.19
N ARG A 53 21.31 -1.20 26.03
CA ARG A 53 22.41 -0.65 26.85
C ARG A 53 23.79 -1.22 26.55
N THR A 54 23.86 -2.42 25.98
CA THR A 54 25.14 -3.12 25.78
C THR A 54 25.44 -3.36 24.32
N SER A 55 24.57 -4.08 23.59
CA SER A 55 24.87 -4.45 22.20
C SER A 55 24.56 -3.34 21.20
N GLY A 56 23.67 -2.41 21.54
CA GLY A 56 23.20 -1.36 20.63
C GLY A 56 22.39 -1.85 19.44
N VAL A 57 21.74 -3.02 19.54
CA VAL A 57 20.89 -3.57 18.45
C VAL A 57 19.51 -2.89 18.44
N THR A 58 19.11 -2.29 19.56
CA THR A 58 17.86 -1.54 19.68
C THR A 58 18.14 -0.15 20.22
N ASP A 59 17.42 0.84 19.72
CA ASP A 59 17.64 2.25 20.03
C ASP A 59 16.77 2.72 21.20
N HIS A 60 15.61 2.08 21.39
CA HIS A 60 14.62 2.51 22.37
C HIS A 60 14.12 1.34 23.24
N LEU A 61 14.18 1.52 24.56
CA LEU A 61 13.65 0.59 25.54
C LEU A 61 12.28 1.05 26.05
N ALA A 62 11.24 0.30 25.72
CA ALA A 62 9.88 0.52 26.21
C ALA A 62 9.61 -0.27 27.50
N GLU A 63 8.70 0.25 28.32
CA GLU A 63 8.31 -0.40 29.60
C GLU A 63 7.13 -1.38 29.39
N ASP A 64 6.30 -1.13 28.38
CA ASP A 64 5.18 -1.97 27.96
C ASP A 64 4.83 -1.70 26.48
N ASP A 65 3.88 -2.45 25.93
CA ASP A 65 3.46 -2.33 24.53
C ASP A 65 2.87 -0.95 24.20
N ALA A 66 2.12 -0.35 25.14
CA ALA A 66 1.53 0.97 24.93
C ALA A 66 2.62 2.06 24.85
N HIS A 67 3.67 1.93 25.68
CA HIS A 67 4.85 2.78 25.62
C HIS A 67 5.60 2.57 24.30
N ALA A 68 5.79 1.33 23.84
CA ALA A 68 6.43 1.05 22.55
C ALA A 68 5.70 1.73 21.39
N LEU A 69 4.37 1.63 21.33
CA LEU A 69 3.57 2.31 20.31
C LEU A 69 3.70 3.83 20.35
N ARG A 70 3.80 4.42 21.55
CA ARG A 70 4.06 5.86 21.69
C ARG A 70 5.43 6.26 21.16
N ILE A 71 6.47 5.46 21.42
CA ILE A 71 7.81 5.69 20.86
C ILE A 71 7.77 5.61 19.33
N VAL A 72 7.12 4.59 18.76
CA VAL A 72 6.94 4.47 17.30
C VAL A 72 6.26 5.69 16.70
N ARG A 73 5.23 6.24 17.36
CA ARG A 73 4.59 7.50 16.91
C ARG A 73 5.55 8.68 16.94
N ASN A 74 6.44 8.75 17.92
CA ASN A 74 7.46 9.80 18.01
C ASN A 74 8.49 9.66 16.89
N ILE A 75 8.93 8.44 16.57
CA ILE A 75 9.81 8.15 15.43
C ILE A 75 9.14 8.62 14.13
N VAL A 76 7.88 8.22 13.89
CA VAL A 76 7.15 8.64 12.69
C VAL A 76 7.00 10.16 12.60
N ALA A 77 6.94 10.86 13.74
CA ALA A 77 6.84 12.32 13.78
C ALA A 77 8.14 13.05 13.41
N THR A 78 9.29 12.37 13.37
CA THR A 78 10.57 12.95 12.91
C THR A 78 10.82 12.73 11.43
N LEU A 79 10.03 11.87 10.76
CA LEU A 79 10.15 11.63 9.34
C LEU A 79 9.89 12.92 8.55
N PRO A 80 10.60 13.13 7.43
CA PRO A 80 10.39 14.31 6.60
C PRO A 80 8.97 14.31 6.03
N ASP A 81 8.47 15.53 5.76
CA ASP A 81 7.22 15.68 5.02
C ASP A 81 7.28 14.95 3.68
N ARG A 82 6.18 14.30 3.32
CA ARG A 82 6.06 13.63 2.02
C ARG A 82 6.19 14.66 0.91
N ALA A 83 6.93 14.31 -0.15
CA ALA A 83 6.99 15.12 -1.36
C ALA A 83 5.57 15.45 -1.87
N PRO A 84 5.33 16.67 -2.39
CA PRO A 84 4.04 17.03 -2.94
C PRO A 84 3.68 16.11 -4.10
N LEU A 85 2.39 15.82 -4.25
CA LEU A 85 1.90 15.06 -5.40
C LEU A 85 2.21 15.83 -6.70
N PRO A 86 2.50 15.13 -7.81
CA PRO A 86 2.80 15.80 -9.08
C PRO A 86 1.55 16.40 -9.76
N TRP A 87 0.37 16.31 -9.13
CA TRP A 87 -0.89 16.87 -9.59
C TRP A 87 -1.62 17.60 -8.46
N SER A 88 -2.55 18.49 -8.83
CA SER A 88 -3.48 19.11 -7.88
C SER A 88 -4.62 18.15 -7.52
N VAL A 89 -4.94 18.09 -6.23
CA VAL A 89 -6.12 17.37 -5.73
C VAL A 89 -7.27 18.38 -5.61
N GLU A 90 -8.35 18.15 -6.35
CA GLU A 90 -9.56 18.97 -6.27
C GLU A 90 -10.48 18.52 -5.11
N PRO A 91 -11.46 19.32 -4.69
CA PRO A 91 -12.49 18.85 -3.76
C PRO A 91 -13.20 17.61 -4.30
N ALA A 92 -13.31 16.58 -3.48
CA ALA A 92 -14.06 15.37 -3.84
C ALA A 92 -15.54 15.69 -4.06
N GLU A 93 -16.13 15.09 -5.09
CA GLU A 93 -17.56 15.17 -5.37
C GLU A 93 -18.12 13.76 -5.47
N GLU A 94 -19.25 13.51 -4.78
CA GLU A 94 -19.95 12.24 -4.92
C GLU A 94 -20.36 12.01 -6.40
N PRO A 95 -20.34 10.75 -6.87
CA PRO A 95 -20.89 10.41 -8.17
C PRO A 95 -22.35 10.87 -8.30
N LYS A 96 -22.73 11.38 -9.47
CA LYS A 96 -24.13 11.75 -9.76
C LYS A 96 -25.03 10.53 -9.92
N VAL A 97 -24.45 9.39 -10.28
CA VAL A 97 -25.15 8.12 -10.35
C VAL A 97 -24.90 7.36 -9.07
N ASP A 98 -25.97 6.92 -8.40
CA ASP A 98 -25.91 6.25 -7.09
C ASP A 98 -24.95 5.04 -7.11
N PRO A 99 -23.86 5.09 -6.32
CA PRO A 99 -22.92 3.98 -6.20
C PRO A 99 -23.56 2.67 -5.72
N ALA A 100 -24.64 2.73 -4.93
CA ALA A 100 -25.34 1.52 -4.49
C ALA A 100 -25.96 0.73 -5.66
N GLY A 101 -26.24 1.41 -6.77
CA GLY A 101 -26.71 0.79 -8.01
C GLY A 101 -25.64 -0.02 -8.77
N LEU A 102 -24.39 -0.04 -8.31
CA LEU A 102 -23.30 -0.76 -8.99
C LEU A 102 -23.58 -2.26 -9.12
N TYR A 103 -24.19 -2.88 -8.12
CA TYR A 103 -24.58 -4.30 -8.18
C TYR A 103 -25.60 -4.60 -9.28
N GLY A 104 -26.37 -3.60 -9.71
CA GLY A 104 -27.32 -3.72 -10.83
C GLY A 104 -26.72 -3.32 -12.18
N ALA A 105 -25.55 -2.68 -12.21
CA ALA A 105 -24.89 -2.24 -13.44
C ALA A 105 -24.22 -3.41 -14.19
N VAL A 106 -23.86 -4.49 -13.48
CA VAL A 106 -23.25 -5.68 -14.05
C VAL A 106 -24.28 -6.82 -14.08
N PRO A 107 -24.56 -7.41 -15.25
CA PRO A 107 -25.46 -8.55 -15.37
C PRO A 107 -24.97 -9.75 -14.55
N VAL A 108 -25.93 -10.52 -14.00
CA VAL A 108 -25.61 -11.77 -13.27
C VAL A 108 -25.04 -12.84 -14.20
N ASP A 109 -25.51 -12.90 -15.45
CA ASP A 109 -24.94 -13.76 -16.49
C ASP A 109 -23.68 -13.11 -17.08
N SER A 110 -22.53 -13.75 -16.86
CA SER A 110 -21.23 -13.28 -17.35
C SER A 110 -21.09 -13.24 -18.87
N ARG A 111 -22.01 -13.86 -19.61
CA ARG A 111 -22.04 -13.80 -21.09
C ARG A 111 -22.81 -12.59 -21.62
N THR A 112 -23.60 -11.94 -20.77
CA THR A 112 -24.42 -10.79 -21.17
C THR A 112 -23.53 -9.54 -21.18
N PRO A 113 -23.36 -8.88 -22.35
CA PRO A 113 -22.62 -7.62 -22.42
C PRO A 113 -23.33 -6.52 -21.63
N TYR A 114 -22.56 -5.58 -21.11
CA TYR A 114 -23.06 -4.35 -20.48
C TYR A 114 -22.13 -3.19 -20.85
N ASP A 115 -22.62 -1.96 -20.71
CA ASP A 115 -21.79 -0.77 -20.93
C ASP A 115 -20.96 -0.47 -19.68
N VAL A 116 -19.64 -0.60 -19.80
CA VAL A 116 -18.73 -0.33 -18.69
C VAL A 116 -18.77 1.13 -18.22
N ARG A 117 -19.30 2.04 -19.04
CA ARG A 117 -19.53 3.45 -18.63
C ARG A 117 -20.51 3.57 -17.47
N GLU A 118 -21.44 2.62 -17.32
CA GLU A 118 -22.34 2.58 -16.15
C GLU A 118 -21.57 2.35 -14.85
N VAL A 119 -20.51 1.54 -14.90
CA VAL A 119 -19.60 1.34 -13.76
C VAL A 119 -18.79 2.60 -13.51
N ILE A 120 -18.18 3.17 -14.57
CA ILE A 120 -17.36 4.38 -14.47
C ILE A 120 -18.17 5.53 -13.85
N ALA A 121 -19.39 5.76 -14.31
CA ALA A 121 -20.25 6.85 -13.83
C ALA A 121 -20.58 6.75 -12.34
N ARG A 122 -20.52 5.56 -11.73
CA ARG A 122 -20.77 5.32 -10.30
C ARG A 122 -19.52 5.37 -9.43
N VAL A 123 -18.35 5.49 -10.05
CA VAL A 123 -17.04 5.50 -9.37
C VAL A 123 -16.39 6.87 -9.41
N VAL A 124 -16.52 7.60 -10.53
CA VAL A 124 -15.81 8.86 -10.73
C VAL A 124 -16.57 10.05 -10.17
N ASP A 125 -15.80 11.06 -9.73
CA ASP A 125 -16.30 12.28 -9.12
C ASP A 125 -17.31 13.00 -10.04
N GLY A 126 -18.49 13.28 -9.50
CA GLY A 126 -19.58 13.92 -10.24
C GLY A 126 -20.02 13.19 -11.51
N SER A 127 -19.69 11.89 -11.64
CA SER A 127 -19.91 11.08 -12.85
C SER A 127 -19.32 11.69 -14.13
N ARG A 128 -18.26 12.51 -14.00
CA ARG A 128 -17.62 13.17 -15.15
C ARG A 128 -16.54 12.27 -15.73
N PHE A 129 -16.71 11.94 -17.00
CA PHE A 129 -15.76 11.12 -17.75
C PHE A 129 -15.50 11.75 -19.12
N GLN A 130 -14.24 12.12 -19.37
CA GLN A 130 -13.81 12.66 -20.65
C GLN A 130 -13.21 11.52 -21.49
N GLU A 131 -14.05 10.91 -22.33
CA GLU A 131 -13.66 9.76 -23.12
C GLU A 131 -12.64 10.13 -24.22
N PHE A 132 -11.55 9.36 -24.31
CA PHE A 132 -10.54 9.43 -25.35
C PHE A 132 -10.86 8.46 -26.48
N LYS A 133 -10.79 8.93 -27.73
CA LYS A 133 -11.09 8.11 -28.93
C LYS A 133 -12.44 7.36 -28.79
N ALA A 134 -13.50 8.06 -28.39
CA ALA A 134 -14.81 7.46 -28.12
C ALA A 134 -15.37 6.66 -29.32
N GLU A 135 -15.08 7.10 -30.54
CA GLU A 135 -15.59 6.49 -31.77
C GLU A 135 -14.68 5.38 -32.35
N TYR A 136 -13.50 5.15 -31.76
CA TYR A 136 -12.49 4.19 -32.26
C TYR A 136 -12.18 3.11 -31.21
N GLY A 137 -12.05 1.85 -31.63
CA GLY A 137 -11.75 0.74 -30.72
C GLY A 137 -12.76 0.61 -29.58
N GLN A 138 -14.06 0.69 -29.87
CA GLN A 138 -15.15 0.83 -28.89
C GLN A 138 -15.31 -0.36 -27.91
N THR A 139 -14.59 -1.45 -28.12
CA THR A 139 -14.52 -2.56 -27.15
C THR A 139 -13.53 -2.30 -26.00
N LEU A 140 -12.80 -1.18 -26.04
CA LEU A 140 -12.00 -0.65 -24.95
C LEU A 140 -12.32 0.82 -24.73
N ILE A 141 -12.82 1.15 -23.55
CA ILE A 141 -13.13 2.52 -23.15
C ILE A 141 -11.90 3.08 -22.47
N THR A 142 -11.47 4.26 -22.91
CA THR A 142 -10.38 4.99 -22.28
C THR A 142 -10.78 6.44 -22.07
N GLY A 143 -10.28 7.09 -21.03
CA GLY A 143 -10.62 8.48 -20.78
C GLY A 143 -10.15 8.98 -19.43
N PHE A 144 -10.26 10.29 -19.24
CA PHE A 144 -9.83 10.97 -18.04
C PHE A 144 -11.02 11.22 -17.10
N ALA A 145 -10.77 11.10 -15.80
CA ALA A 145 -11.74 11.42 -14.75
C ALA A 145 -11.04 11.89 -13.48
N ARG A 146 -11.81 12.03 -12.40
CA ARG A 146 -11.28 12.18 -11.05
C ARG A 146 -11.91 11.19 -10.08
N ILE A 147 -11.16 10.78 -9.07
CA ILE A 147 -11.63 9.98 -7.93
C ILE A 147 -11.09 10.64 -6.66
N HIS A 148 -11.98 11.06 -5.76
CA HIS A 148 -11.62 11.81 -4.55
C HIS A 148 -10.71 13.03 -4.84
N GLY A 149 -10.93 13.70 -5.96
CA GLY A 149 -10.16 14.87 -6.39
C GLY A 149 -8.87 14.55 -7.16
N HIS A 150 -8.41 13.30 -7.15
CA HIS A 150 -7.20 12.88 -7.88
C HIS A 150 -7.52 12.66 -9.36
N PRO A 151 -6.74 13.22 -10.31
CA PRO A 151 -6.88 12.87 -11.72
C PRO A 151 -6.55 11.39 -11.92
N VAL A 152 -7.31 10.72 -12.79
CA VAL A 152 -7.08 9.32 -13.15
C VAL A 152 -7.28 9.11 -14.65
N GLY A 153 -6.48 8.23 -15.23
CA GLY A 153 -6.66 7.64 -16.54
C GLY A 153 -7.37 6.30 -16.39
N ILE A 154 -8.53 6.14 -17.02
CA ILE A 154 -9.30 4.90 -16.95
C ILE A 154 -9.10 4.14 -18.25
N VAL A 155 -8.84 2.83 -18.13
CA VAL A 155 -8.84 1.86 -19.22
C VAL A 155 -9.76 0.72 -18.83
N ALA A 156 -10.86 0.54 -19.55
CA ALA A 156 -11.93 -0.37 -19.17
C ALA A 156 -12.42 -1.20 -20.36
N ASN A 157 -12.47 -2.52 -20.18
CA ASN A 157 -12.99 -3.44 -21.21
C ASN A 157 -14.49 -3.26 -21.39
N ASN A 158 -14.91 -3.22 -22.66
CA ASN A 158 -16.32 -3.14 -23.07
C ASN A 158 -16.62 -4.16 -24.18
N GLY A 159 -15.91 -5.30 -24.14
CA GLY A 159 -15.97 -6.35 -25.14
C GLY A 159 -14.60 -7.00 -25.41
N ILE A 160 -14.54 -7.74 -26.52
CA ILE A 160 -13.34 -8.44 -26.97
C ILE A 160 -12.30 -7.43 -27.48
N LEU A 161 -11.03 -7.62 -27.14
CA LEU A 161 -9.96 -6.76 -27.62
C LEU A 161 -9.59 -7.07 -29.07
N PHE A 162 -9.57 -6.02 -29.89
CA PHE A 162 -9.07 -6.05 -31.26
C PHE A 162 -7.78 -5.21 -31.37
N SER A 163 -7.14 -5.24 -32.54
CA SER A 163 -5.91 -4.49 -32.80
C SER A 163 -6.10 -2.98 -32.54
N GLU A 164 -7.23 -2.44 -32.96
CA GLU A 164 -7.64 -1.05 -32.77
C GLU A 164 -7.76 -0.70 -31.28
N SER A 165 -8.31 -1.62 -30.48
CA SER A 165 -8.44 -1.47 -29.03
C SER A 165 -7.07 -1.44 -28.36
N ALA A 166 -6.15 -2.32 -28.78
CA ALA A 166 -4.79 -2.36 -28.27
C ALA A 166 -4.02 -1.07 -28.60
N GLN A 167 -4.10 -0.59 -29.85
CA GLN A 167 -3.48 0.67 -30.27
C GLN A 167 -4.07 1.89 -29.54
N LYS A 168 -5.39 1.89 -29.31
CA LYS A 168 -6.06 2.91 -28.48
C LYS A 168 -5.54 2.90 -27.05
N GLY A 169 -5.49 1.73 -26.42
CA GLY A 169 -5.04 1.56 -25.04
C GLY A 169 -3.59 1.98 -24.85
N ALA A 170 -2.68 1.50 -25.70
CA ALA A 170 -1.25 1.83 -25.64
C ALA A 170 -1.01 3.34 -25.71
N HIS A 171 -1.57 4.02 -26.71
CA HIS A 171 -1.43 5.47 -26.85
C HIS A 171 -2.03 6.22 -25.65
N PHE A 172 -3.15 5.75 -25.09
CA PHE A 172 -3.73 6.38 -23.92
C PHE A 172 -2.85 6.24 -22.67
N ILE A 173 -2.24 5.08 -22.46
CA ILE A 173 -1.30 4.83 -21.35
C ILE A 173 -0.07 5.73 -21.48
N GLU A 174 0.51 5.85 -22.69
CA GLU A 174 1.63 6.75 -22.97
C GLU A 174 1.28 8.21 -22.60
N LEU A 175 0.06 8.66 -22.91
CA LEU A 175 -0.41 10.00 -22.54
C LEU A 175 -0.58 10.17 -21.03
N CYS A 176 -1.01 9.13 -20.30
CA CYS A 176 -1.14 9.19 -18.85
C CYS A 176 0.23 9.24 -18.18
N ASP A 177 1.16 8.37 -18.59
CA ASP A 177 2.54 8.33 -18.10
C ASP A 177 3.28 9.65 -18.34
N GLN A 178 3.18 10.20 -19.56
CA GLN A 178 3.77 11.50 -19.90
C GLN A 178 3.26 12.64 -18.99
N ARG A 179 2.02 12.55 -18.51
CA ARG A 179 1.38 13.57 -17.67
C ARG A 179 1.47 13.26 -16.18
N GLY A 180 2.06 12.13 -15.79
CA GLY A 180 2.06 11.66 -14.41
C GLY A 180 0.66 11.39 -13.86
N ILE A 181 -0.29 10.99 -14.70
CA ILE A 181 -1.66 10.65 -14.30
C ILE A 181 -1.71 9.15 -13.97
N PRO A 182 -2.16 8.78 -12.75
CA PRO A 182 -2.40 7.39 -12.37
C PRO A 182 -3.37 6.63 -13.28
#